data_AF-G4CP17-F1
#
_entry.id   AF-G4CP17-F1
#
_cell.length_a   1.000
_cell.length_b   1.000
_cell.length_c   1.000
_cell.angle_alpha   90.00
_cell.angle_beta   90.00
_cell.angle_gamma   90.00
#
_symmetry.space_group_name_H-M   'P 1'
#
loop_
_entity.id
_entity.type
_entity.pdbx_description
1 polymer ?
#
loop_
_entity_poly.entity_id
_entity_poly.type
_entity_poly.pdbx_seq_one_letter_code
_entity_poly.pdbx_strand_id
1 'polypeptide(L)'
;MKRIRILITLTVISLIAGIFYLLPAYLKHREIQAAQADLQLLASENTEPSKHPNNGYAALWLLPYQTGSEAERTGLMKKYQEALHNTDAEIPQELQALALLLPQNEEMRCAPNAAECLSEIKAKLPEYKQALYRYRDLIRNIDALADYENLYLDHPPGDGLSPFKQRLPQLNLLSYGRAAAAVEWADNQPKQALQRACRQIKLGKTLIQKQQELIYAMMGDVLVSGNTRLVAHMLSEKPEWATHLPETCTQALMPFTQNEHNICGSIKKEFRSIRNLNRQIGANSSFNIRLELITKPKNSWFLLLDDNEPFWPLALQAMTLPVFNTEHNEAILATSYAPFCRSSALQSLKQDTGPVSMPEAISYHSWSCKSNVLGCRFFGSALVDFSDYQNRLQDTQMLLRAFQAGLDLYRLPAHQRQAAFNSILARHSSPSRQLRWDTETHHITFPLYYTRHQAPMSIPVALSSP
;
A
#
# COMPACT_ATOMS: atom_id res chain seq x y z
N MET A 1 -20.02 -42.11 -52.99
CA MET A 1 -19.21 -42.25 -51.75
C MET A 1 -18.10 -41.20 -51.59
N LYS A 2 -17.24 -40.93 -52.60
CA LYS A 2 -16.11 -39.97 -52.48
C LYS A 2 -16.53 -38.52 -52.18
N ARG A 3 -17.60 -38.01 -52.83
CA ARG A 3 -18.15 -36.66 -52.59
C ARG A 3 -18.79 -36.50 -51.19
N ILE A 4 -19.46 -37.54 -50.68
CA ILE A 4 -20.05 -37.54 -49.34
C ILE A 4 -18.95 -37.51 -48.27
N ARG A 5 -17.86 -38.27 -48.46
CA ARG A 5 -16.70 -38.22 -47.56
C ARG A 5 -16.04 -36.83 -47.53
N ILE A 6 -15.85 -36.19 -48.68
CA ILE A 6 -15.29 -34.83 -48.77
C ILE A 6 -16.19 -33.82 -48.04
N LEU A 7 -17.52 -33.91 -48.22
CA LEU A 7 -18.46 -33.01 -47.56
C LEU A 7 -18.45 -33.19 -46.03
N ILE A 8 -18.45 -34.43 -45.54
CA ILE A 8 -18.33 -34.73 -44.11
C ILE A 8 -17.01 -34.19 -43.55
N THR A 9 -15.89 -34.39 -44.25
CA THR A 9 -14.58 -33.88 -43.81
C THR A 9 -14.57 -32.35 -43.72
N LEU A 10 -15.13 -31.64 -44.70
CA LEU A 10 -15.20 -30.18 -44.68
C LEU A 10 -16.13 -29.66 -43.56
N THR A 11 -17.25 -30.33 -43.32
CA THR A 11 -18.15 -29.98 -42.20
C THR A 11 -17.48 -30.20 -40.85
N VAL A 12 -16.75 -31.30 -40.67
CA VAL A 12 -15.98 -31.57 -39.45
C VAL A 12 -14.88 -30.53 -39.25
N ILE A 13 -14.13 -30.18 -40.31
CA ILE A 13 -13.11 -29.12 -40.24
C ILE A 13 -13.73 -27.77 -39.87
N SER A 14 -14.90 -27.44 -40.44
CA SER A 14 -15.60 -26.17 -40.14
C SER A 14 -16.11 -26.12 -38.70
N LEU A 15 -16.64 -27.23 -38.18
CA LEU A 15 -17.04 -27.38 -36.77
C LEU A 15 -15.85 -27.22 -35.83
N ILE A 16 -14.73 -27.88 -36.14
CA ILE A 16 -13.49 -27.75 -35.38
C ILE A 16 -13.01 -26.30 -35.41
N ALA A 17 -12.97 -25.65 -36.57
CA ALA A 17 -12.61 -24.24 -36.69
C ALA A 17 -13.56 -23.33 -35.88
N GLY A 18 -14.87 -23.58 -35.90
CA GLY A 18 -15.84 -22.86 -35.09
C GLY A 18 -15.58 -22.99 -33.58
N ILE A 19 -15.31 -24.22 -33.10
CA ILE A 19 -15.06 -24.49 -31.68
C ILE A 19 -13.72 -23.89 -31.22
N PHE A 20 -12.66 -23.99 -32.03
CA PHE A 20 -11.32 -23.55 -31.63
C PHE A 20 -11.02 -22.06 -31.89
N TYR A 21 -11.81 -21.38 -32.73
CA TYR A 21 -11.56 -19.97 -33.06
C TYR A 21 -12.75 -19.05 -32.72
N LEU A 22 -13.97 -19.41 -33.13
CA LEU A 22 -15.14 -18.53 -32.92
C LEU A 22 -15.60 -18.51 -31.47
N LEU A 23 -15.67 -19.68 -30.82
CA LEU A 23 -16.08 -19.76 -29.41
C LEU A 23 -15.12 -18.98 -28.47
N PRO A 24 -13.78 -19.16 -28.54
CA PRO A 24 -12.85 -18.33 -27.79
C PRO A 24 -13.00 -16.83 -28.05
N ALA A 25 -13.13 -16.44 -29.33
CA ALA A 25 -13.28 -15.03 -29.69
C ALA A 25 -14.58 -14.42 -29.13
N TYR A 26 -15.69 -15.15 -29.20
CA TYR A 26 -16.97 -14.74 -28.66
C TYR A 26 -16.92 -14.59 -27.12
N LEU A 27 -16.38 -15.58 -26.42
CA LEU A 27 -16.28 -15.54 -24.95
C LEU A 27 -15.36 -14.41 -24.48
N LYS A 28 -14.22 -14.23 -25.15
CA LYS A 28 -13.32 -13.09 -24.91
C LYS A 28 -14.04 -11.76 -25.09
N HIS A 29 -14.79 -11.60 -26.18
CA HIS A 29 -15.54 -10.36 -26.43
C HIS A 29 -16.58 -10.11 -25.33
N ARG A 30 -17.30 -11.15 -24.89
CA ARG A 30 -18.24 -11.06 -23.78
C ARG A 30 -17.58 -10.60 -22.48
N GLU A 31 -16.40 -11.12 -22.15
CA GLU A 31 -15.64 -10.72 -20.96
C GLU A 31 -15.18 -9.26 -21.04
N ILE A 32 -14.70 -8.82 -22.21
CA ILE A 32 -14.33 -7.41 -22.44
C ILE A 32 -15.54 -6.49 -22.23
N GLN A 33 -16.71 -6.85 -22.79
CA GLN A 33 -17.93 -6.06 -22.62
C GLN A 33 -18.38 -6.03 -21.15
N ALA A 34 -18.29 -7.14 -20.43
CA ALA A 34 -18.65 -7.22 -19.02
C ALA A 34 -17.76 -6.34 -18.13
N ALA A 35 -16.47 -6.19 -18.48
CA ALA A 35 -15.52 -5.38 -17.74
C ALA A 35 -15.61 -3.86 -18.03
N GLN A 36 -16.41 -3.42 -18.99
CA GLN A 36 -16.39 -2.03 -19.46
C GLN A 36 -16.73 -1.02 -18.35
N ALA A 37 -17.68 -1.32 -17.48
CA ALA A 37 -18.03 -0.46 -16.35
C ALA A 37 -16.89 -0.37 -15.32
N ASP A 38 -16.22 -1.50 -15.05
CA ASP A 38 -15.07 -1.56 -14.14
C ASP A 38 -13.87 -0.80 -14.73
N LEU A 39 -13.63 -0.91 -16.03
CA LEU A 39 -12.61 -0.14 -16.74
C LEU A 39 -12.88 1.37 -16.70
N GLN A 40 -14.13 1.79 -16.87
CA GLN A 40 -14.51 3.20 -16.73
C GLN A 40 -14.32 3.71 -15.30
N LEU A 41 -14.69 2.90 -14.31
CA LEU A 41 -14.50 3.21 -12.90
C LEU A 41 -13.01 3.41 -12.58
N LEU A 42 -12.14 2.52 -13.07
CA LEU A 42 -10.69 2.58 -12.84
C LEU A 42 -10.00 3.68 -13.66
N ALA A 43 -10.49 3.98 -14.86
CA ALA A 43 -9.94 5.02 -15.73
C ALA A 43 -10.36 6.44 -15.32
N SER A 44 -11.45 6.59 -14.56
CA SER A 44 -11.87 7.90 -14.05
C SER A 44 -10.76 8.50 -13.20
N GLU A 45 -10.08 9.51 -13.74
CA GLU A 45 -9.13 10.29 -12.97
C GLU A 45 -9.89 10.96 -11.84
N ASN A 46 -9.32 10.92 -10.64
CA ASN A 46 -9.78 11.85 -9.61
C ASN A 46 -9.35 13.23 -10.14
N THR A 47 -10.27 13.98 -10.71
CA THR A 47 -10.04 15.38 -11.10
C THR A 47 -9.68 16.15 -9.83
N GLU A 48 -8.38 16.42 -9.64
CA GLU A 48 -7.91 17.36 -8.64
C GLU A 48 -6.90 18.35 -9.23
N PRO A 49 -6.80 19.55 -8.62
CA PRO A 49 -6.30 20.74 -9.30
C PRO A 49 -4.81 20.65 -9.55
N SER A 50 -4.38 21.19 -10.69
CA SER A 50 -2.99 21.27 -11.18
C SER A 50 -2.03 22.08 -10.28
N LYS A 51 -2.45 22.44 -9.07
CA LYS A 51 -1.66 23.15 -8.05
C LYS A 51 -1.98 22.57 -6.70
N HIS A 52 -1.06 21.76 -6.18
CA HIS A 52 -1.05 21.36 -4.78
C HIS A 52 -0.17 22.38 -4.03
N PRO A 53 -0.75 23.42 -3.38
CA PRO A 53 0.05 24.28 -2.51
C PRO A 53 0.70 23.40 -1.42
N ASN A 54 1.94 23.72 -1.05
CA ASN A 54 2.68 23.01 0.00
C ASN A 54 2.81 21.48 -0.25
N ASN A 55 3.28 21.10 -1.45
CA ASN A 55 3.58 19.72 -1.83
C ASN A 55 5.00 19.29 -1.40
N GLY A 56 5.11 18.29 -0.53
CA GLY A 56 6.38 17.78 -0.02
C GLY A 56 7.02 16.69 -0.86
N TYR A 57 6.56 16.46 -2.09
CA TYR A 57 7.10 15.44 -2.98
C TYR A 57 8.63 15.45 -3.09
N ALA A 58 9.21 16.60 -3.42
CA ALA A 58 10.67 16.73 -3.51
C ALA A 58 11.37 16.44 -2.17
N ALA A 59 10.75 16.82 -1.06
CA ALA A 59 11.26 16.53 0.29
C ALA A 59 11.32 15.02 0.56
N LEU A 60 10.29 14.28 0.16
CA LEU A 60 10.19 12.85 0.40
C LEU A 60 11.26 12.05 -0.37
N TRP A 61 11.51 12.43 -1.63
CA TRP A 61 12.55 11.78 -2.44
C TRP A 61 13.95 12.19 -2.05
N LEU A 62 14.12 13.43 -1.58
CA LEU A 62 15.40 13.94 -1.13
C LEU A 62 15.70 13.69 0.35
N LEU A 63 14.89 12.86 1.02
CA LEU A 63 15.10 12.40 2.40
C LEU A 63 16.56 12.04 2.75
N PRO A 64 17.28 11.23 1.94
CA PRO A 64 18.64 10.80 2.27
C PRO A 64 19.71 11.82 1.87
N TYR A 65 19.34 13.04 1.49
CA TYR A 65 20.29 14.07 1.06
C TYR A 65 20.20 15.32 1.95
N GLN A 66 21.35 15.96 2.11
CA GLN A 66 21.46 17.27 2.72
C GLN A 66 20.84 18.29 1.78
N THR A 67 19.74 18.90 2.23
CA THR A 67 19.04 19.93 1.47
C THR A 67 18.68 21.07 2.42
N GLY A 68 18.69 22.29 1.91
CA GLY A 68 18.30 23.48 2.66
C GLY A 68 16.85 23.86 2.37
N SER A 69 16.66 24.70 1.37
CA SER A 69 15.36 25.35 1.10
C SER A 69 14.41 24.48 0.27
N GLU A 70 13.12 24.81 0.30
CA GLU A 70 12.14 24.20 -0.60
C GLU A 70 12.48 24.45 -2.09
N ALA A 71 12.94 25.65 -2.42
CA ALA A 71 13.37 26.00 -3.78
C ALA A 71 14.55 25.14 -4.25
N GLU A 72 15.51 24.89 -3.38
CA GLU A 72 16.64 23.98 -3.65
C GLU A 72 16.15 22.56 -3.89
N ARG A 73 15.29 22.01 -3.02
CA ARG A 73 14.73 20.66 -3.18
C ARG A 73 13.97 20.50 -4.48
N THR A 74 13.12 21.46 -4.82
CA THR A 74 12.39 21.47 -6.10
C THR A 74 13.34 21.56 -7.29
N GLY A 75 14.41 22.36 -7.19
CA GLY A 75 15.45 22.45 -8.21
C GLY A 75 16.22 21.14 -8.43
N LEU A 76 16.64 20.49 -7.34
CA LEU A 76 17.32 19.19 -7.36
C LEU A 76 16.41 18.09 -7.93
N MET A 77 15.16 18.04 -7.49
CA MET A 77 14.17 17.09 -8.01
C MET A 77 13.98 17.28 -9.52
N LYS A 78 13.80 18.52 -9.99
CA LYS A 78 13.66 18.81 -11.42
C LYS A 78 14.92 18.42 -12.22
N LYS A 79 16.12 18.66 -11.67
CA LYS A 79 17.39 18.37 -12.34
C LYS A 79 17.69 16.87 -12.42
N TYR A 80 17.35 16.11 -11.38
CA TYR A 80 17.76 14.70 -11.23
C TYR A 80 16.59 13.70 -11.21
N GLN A 81 15.40 14.10 -11.67
CA GLN A 81 14.19 13.27 -11.64
C GLN A 81 14.41 11.89 -12.28
N GLU A 82 15.05 11.82 -13.45
CA GLU A 82 15.34 10.55 -14.12
C GLU A 82 16.22 9.64 -13.26
N ALA A 83 17.33 10.18 -12.75
CA ALA A 83 18.25 9.46 -11.88
C ALA A 83 17.59 9.02 -10.57
N LEU A 84 16.66 9.82 -10.02
CA LEU A 84 15.92 9.47 -8.81
C LEU A 84 14.89 8.37 -9.09
N HIS A 85 14.20 8.37 -10.24
CA HIS A 85 13.08 7.47 -10.51
C HIS A 85 13.44 6.19 -11.27
N ASN A 86 14.53 6.16 -12.03
CA ASN A 86 14.90 5.03 -12.86
C ASN A 86 16.06 4.23 -12.25
N THR A 87 15.86 2.94 -11.99
CA THR A 87 16.89 2.05 -11.43
C THR A 87 18.10 1.90 -12.35
N ASP A 88 17.92 2.05 -13.66
CA ASP A 88 19.00 1.94 -14.65
C ASP A 88 19.85 3.22 -14.75
N ALA A 89 19.35 4.34 -14.22
CA ALA A 89 20.07 5.60 -14.19
C ALA A 89 20.95 5.68 -12.93
N GLU A 90 22.23 6.04 -13.15
CA GLU A 90 23.18 6.28 -12.06
C GLU A 90 22.85 7.58 -11.33
N ILE A 91 23.05 7.58 -10.00
CA ILE A 91 22.91 8.80 -9.20
C ILE A 91 24.10 9.73 -9.51
N PRO A 92 23.89 10.98 -9.96
CA PRO A 92 24.98 11.88 -10.32
C PRO A 92 25.89 12.21 -9.13
N GLN A 93 27.18 12.40 -9.39
CA GLN A 93 28.19 12.67 -8.35
C GLN A 93 27.85 13.91 -7.50
N GLU A 94 27.25 14.94 -8.12
CA GLU A 94 26.76 16.14 -7.43
C GLU A 94 25.70 15.81 -6.37
N LEU A 95 24.79 14.87 -6.66
CA LEU A 95 23.76 14.43 -5.72
C LEU A 95 24.34 13.45 -4.68
N GLN A 96 25.29 12.60 -5.08
CA GLN A 96 26.02 11.74 -4.14
C GLN A 96 26.81 12.55 -3.11
N ALA A 97 27.38 13.70 -3.51
CA ALA A 97 28.10 14.60 -2.60
C ALA A 97 27.20 15.21 -1.51
N LEU A 98 25.88 15.21 -1.72
CA LEU A 98 24.89 15.64 -0.74
C LEU A 98 24.38 14.49 0.13
N ALA A 99 24.81 13.25 -0.06
CA ALA A 99 24.27 12.11 0.68
C ALA A 99 24.50 12.27 2.19
N LEU A 100 23.44 12.10 2.96
CA LEU A 100 23.50 12.05 4.42
C LEU A 100 24.09 10.71 4.87
N LEU A 101 24.70 10.73 6.05
CA LEU A 101 24.99 9.50 6.76
C LEU A 101 23.67 8.85 7.18
N LEU A 102 23.44 7.60 6.74
CA LEU A 102 22.25 6.82 7.06
C LEU A 102 22.56 5.80 8.17
N PRO A 103 21.60 5.47 9.04
CA PRO A 103 21.76 4.41 10.03
C PRO A 103 22.09 3.06 9.35
N GLN A 104 23.02 2.32 9.93
CA GLN A 104 23.44 0.97 9.48
C GLN A 104 23.12 -0.06 10.57
N ASN A 105 23.08 -1.36 10.25
CA ASN A 105 23.02 -2.45 11.23
C ASN A 105 21.98 -2.27 12.35
N GLU A 106 20.75 -1.86 12.00
CA GLU A 106 19.65 -1.63 12.95
C GLU A 106 19.87 -0.48 13.96
N GLU A 107 20.89 0.39 13.75
CA GLU A 107 21.08 1.60 14.55
C GLU A 107 19.78 2.42 14.60
N MET A 108 19.34 2.77 15.81
CA MET A 108 18.08 3.46 16.11
C MET A 108 16.78 2.73 15.72
N ARG A 109 16.80 1.45 15.36
CA ARG A 109 15.55 0.76 15.05
C ARG A 109 14.75 0.50 16.32
N CYS A 110 13.49 0.92 16.28
CA CYS A 110 12.50 0.65 17.31
C CYS A 110 11.74 -0.64 16.96
N ALA A 111 11.62 -1.58 17.91
CA ALA A 111 10.84 -2.81 17.74
C ALA A 111 9.39 -2.52 17.29
N PRO A 112 8.75 -3.38 16.47
CA PRO A 112 7.36 -3.17 16.05
C PRO A 112 6.41 -2.97 17.25
N ASN A 113 6.61 -3.75 18.32
CA ASN A 113 5.92 -3.60 19.59
C ASN A 113 6.41 -2.34 20.34
N ALA A 114 5.47 -1.45 20.68
CA ALA A 114 5.78 -0.18 21.32
C ALA A 114 6.32 -0.32 22.76
N ALA A 115 5.84 -1.32 23.53
CA ALA A 115 6.36 -1.58 24.87
C ALA A 115 7.82 -2.05 24.84
N GLU A 116 8.13 -3.00 23.95
CA GLU A 116 9.49 -3.50 23.74
C GLU A 116 10.43 -2.37 23.29
N CYS A 117 9.97 -1.55 22.34
CA CYS A 117 10.74 -0.40 21.87
C CYS A 117 11.05 0.61 22.99
N LEU A 118 10.06 1.00 23.81
CA LEU A 118 10.29 1.91 24.93
C LEU A 118 11.23 1.30 25.97
N SER A 119 11.05 0.01 26.29
CA SER A 119 11.89 -0.71 27.24
C SER A 119 13.36 -0.77 26.78
N GLU A 120 13.59 -1.14 25.52
CA GLU A 120 14.93 -1.22 24.94
C GLU A 120 15.62 0.14 24.92
N ILE A 121 14.92 1.19 24.46
CA ILE A 121 15.48 2.54 24.40
C ILE A 121 15.83 3.06 25.79
N LYS A 122 15.00 2.80 26.81
CA LYS A 122 15.30 3.16 28.19
C LYS A 122 16.55 2.44 28.70
N ALA A 123 16.69 1.15 28.40
CA ALA A 123 17.85 0.36 28.82
C ALA A 123 19.16 0.84 28.18
N LYS A 124 19.10 1.41 26.97
CA LYS A 124 20.27 1.87 26.19
C LYS A 124 20.23 3.37 25.88
N LEU A 125 19.63 4.18 26.74
CA LEU A 125 19.34 5.59 26.46
C LEU A 125 20.58 6.40 25.98
N PRO A 126 21.77 6.29 26.59
CA PRO A 126 22.94 7.03 26.13
C PRO A 126 23.34 6.71 24.68
N GLU A 127 23.28 5.43 24.28
CA GLU A 127 23.60 4.98 22.92
C GLU A 127 22.61 5.54 21.90
N TYR A 128 21.31 5.46 22.21
CA TYR A 128 20.27 6.01 21.35
C TYR A 128 20.34 7.54 21.24
N LYS A 129 20.69 8.26 22.32
CA LYS A 129 20.92 9.71 22.26
C LYS A 129 22.11 10.06 21.37
N GLN A 130 23.21 9.30 21.47
CA GLN A 130 24.37 9.50 20.60
C GLN A 130 24.01 9.23 19.13
N ALA A 131 23.25 8.18 18.86
CA ALA A 131 22.78 7.86 17.52
C ALA A 131 21.87 8.97 16.96
N LEU A 132 20.91 9.48 17.73
CA LEU A 132 20.08 10.62 17.29
C LEU A 132 20.91 11.87 16.98
N TYR A 133 21.94 12.16 17.78
CA TYR A 133 22.85 13.28 17.50
C TYR A 133 23.63 13.07 16.19
N ARG A 134 24.08 11.83 15.93
CA ARG A 134 24.79 11.42 14.71
C ARG A 134 23.91 11.56 13.47
N TYR A 135 22.63 11.19 13.57
CA TYR A 135 21.67 11.16 12.46
C TYR A 135 20.69 12.35 12.44
N ARG A 136 21.00 13.42 13.18
CA ARG A 136 20.08 14.56 13.40
C ARG A 136 19.56 15.23 12.12
N ASP A 137 20.36 15.25 11.05
CA ASP A 137 19.96 15.88 9.79
C ASP A 137 18.92 15.04 9.04
N LEU A 138 19.04 13.71 9.08
CA LEU A 138 18.01 12.80 8.59
C LEU A 138 16.72 12.93 9.41
N ILE A 139 16.83 12.96 10.73
CA ILE A 139 15.66 13.15 11.61
C ILE A 139 14.97 14.48 11.33
N ARG A 140 15.72 15.56 11.08
CA ARG A 140 15.17 16.85 10.67
C ARG A 140 14.43 16.77 9.33
N ASN A 141 14.98 16.07 8.34
CA ASN A 141 14.30 15.85 7.05
C ASN A 141 12.97 15.09 7.24
N ILE A 142 12.96 14.06 8.09
CA ILE A 142 11.75 13.28 8.40
C ILE A 142 10.70 14.15 9.12
N ASP A 143 11.11 14.96 10.10
CA ASP A 143 10.18 15.83 10.83
C ASP A 143 9.53 16.89 9.96
N ALA A 144 10.31 17.45 9.01
CA ALA A 144 9.83 18.47 8.09
C ALA A 144 8.74 17.94 7.15
N LEU A 145 8.67 16.62 6.91
CA LEU A 145 7.63 16.04 6.06
C LEU A 145 6.22 16.23 6.63
N ALA A 146 6.08 16.31 7.95
CA ALA A 146 4.78 16.53 8.60
C ALA A 146 4.25 17.96 8.42
N ASP A 147 5.05 18.90 7.89
CA ASP A 147 4.63 20.28 7.61
C ASP A 147 3.95 20.42 6.24
N TYR A 148 4.10 19.45 5.35
CA TYR A 148 3.40 19.44 4.07
C TYR A 148 1.94 19.03 4.22
N GLU A 149 1.10 19.61 3.37
CA GLU A 149 -0.31 19.25 3.28
C GLU A 149 -0.52 17.99 2.43
N ASN A 150 0.37 17.75 1.47
CA ASN A 150 0.32 16.63 0.55
C ASN A 150 1.74 16.22 0.11
N LEU A 151 1.87 14.99 -0.40
CA LEU A 151 3.12 14.44 -0.95
C LEU A 151 2.89 13.94 -2.39
N TYR A 152 2.09 14.70 -3.15
CA TYR A 152 1.56 14.25 -4.44
C TYR A 152 2.66 14.14 -5.51
N LEU A 153 2.59 13.05 -6.28
CA LEU A 153 3.45 12.81 -7.44
C LEU A 153 2.99 13.69 -8.61
N ASP A 154 3.44 14.95 -8.67
CA ASP A 154 3.06 15.92 -9.71
C ASP A 154 3.51 15.50 -11.13
N HIS A 155 4.56 14.68 -11.22
CA HIS A 155 5.13 14.21 -12.47
C HIS A 155 5.52 12.74 -12.32
N PRO A 156 4.56 11.79 -12.42
CA PRO A 156 4.90 10.38 -12.43
C PRO A 156 5.95 10.13 -13.52
N PRO A 157 6.90 9.18 -13.31
CA PRO A 157 7.77 8.76 -14.39
C PRO A 157 6.90 8.46 -15.62
N GLY A 158 7.34 8.93 -16.79
CA GLY A 158 6.51 8.88 -18.00
C GLY A 158 6.00 7.47 -18.28
N ASP A 159 4.87 7.34 -18.95
CA ASP A 159 4.18 6.06 -19.23
C ASP A 159 5.04 5.00 -19.96
N GLY A 160 6.27 5.34 -20.37
CA GLY A 160 7.28 4.46 -20.94
C GLY A 160 8.19 3.76 -19.93
N LEU A 161 8.23 4.19 -18.64
CA LEU A 161 9.06 3.51 -17.64
C LEU A 161 8.35 2.25 -17.13
N SER A 162 9.02 1.10 -17.24
CA SER A 162 8.51 -0.15 -16.69
C SER A 162 8.40 -0.07 -15.16
N PRO A 163 7.34 -0.60 -14.53
CA PRO A 163 7.21 -0.63 -13.07
C PRO A 163 8.38 -1.34 -12.38
N PHE A 164 9.03 -2.29 -13.07
CA PHE A 164 10.20 -3.01 -12.56
C PHE A 164 11.49 -2.18 -12.57
N LYS A 165 11.48 -1.03 -13.25
CA LYS A 165 12.61 -0.09 -13.33
C LYS A 165 12.36 1.18 -12.52
N GLN A 166 11.22 1.25 -11.82
CA GLN A 166 10.88 2.38 -10.98
C GLN A 166 11.57 2.23 -9.63
N ARG A 167 12.45 3.18 -9.30
CA ARG A 167 12.98 3.35 -7.95
C ARG A 167 11.88 3.95 -7.08
N LEU A 168 11.87 3.57 -5.80
CA LEU A 168 11.00 4.17 -4.79
C LEU A 168 11.81 5.12 -3.90
N PRO A 169 11.19 6.17 -3.33
CA PRO A 169 11.84 6.94 -2.28
C PRO A 169 12.17 6.01 -1.10
N GLN A 170 13.16 6.38 -0.27
CA GLN A 170 13.59 5.58 0.87
C GLN A 170 12.58 5.67 2.04
N LEU A 171 11.38 5.15 1.82
CA LEU A 171 10.24 5.20 2.75
C LEU A 171 10.54 4.53 4.09
N ASN A 172 11.42 3.53 4.10
CA ASN A 172 11.86 2.86 5.33
C ASN A 172 12.50 3.83 6.34
N LEU A 173 13.12 4.91 5.87
CA LEU A 173 13.73 5.93 6.74
C LEU A 173 12.69 6.65 7.61
N LEU A 174 11.43 6.74 7.18
CA LEU A 174 10.37 7.40 7.95
C LEU A 174 10.14 6.75 9.31
N SER A 175 10.44 5.46 9.44
CA SER A 175 10.29 4.72 10.70
C SER A 175 11.20 5.23 11.83
N TYR A 176 12.30 5.93 11.52
CA TYR A 176 13.20 6.50 12.52
C TYR A 176 12.59 7.65 13.32
N GLY A 177 11.55 8.32 12.79
CA GLY A 177 10.81 9.35 13.53
C GLY A 177 10.17 8.81 14.82
N ARG A 178 9.75 7.53 14.80
CA ARG A 178 9.18 6.84 15.98
C ARG A 178 10.23 6.60 17.05
N ALA A 179 11.44 6.18 16.65
CA ALA A 179 12.55 5.98 17.57
C ALA A 179 12.97 7.30 18.22
N ALA A 180 13.04 8.38 17.46
CA ALA A 180 13.32 9.71 18.00
C ALA A 180 12.31 10.14 19.07
N ALA A 181 11.01 9.91 18.84
CA ALA A 181 9.98 10.21 19.83
C ALA A 181 10.11 9.36 21.11
N ALA A 182 10.45 8.08 20.96
CA ALA A 182 10.66 7.18 22.09
C ALA A 182 11.89 7.58 22.93
N VAL A 183 12.98 8.06 22.30
CA VAL A 183 14.14 8.59 23.02
C VAL A 183 13.80 9.86 23.77
N GLU A 184 13.08 10.82 23.16
CA GLU A 184 12.62 12.03 23.85
C GLU A 184 11.78 11.67 25.10
N TRP A 185 10.94 10.64 25.00
CA TRP A 185 10.15 10.18 26.15
C TRP A 185 11.02 9.56 27.25
N ALA A 186 11.94 8.68 26.87
CA ALA A 186 12.88 8.06 27.80
C ALA A 186 13.82 9.09 28.46
N ASP A 187 14.14 10.19 27.77
CA ASP A 187 14.92 11.32 28.26
C ASP A 187 14.08 12.35 29.06
N ASN A 188 12.87 11.95 29.48
CA ASN A 188 11.95 12.76 30.28
C ASN A 188 11.51 14.07 29.60
N GLN A 189 11.33 14.04 28.28
CA GLN A 189 10.82 15.16 27.46
C GLN A 189 9.42 14.83 26.88
N PRO A 190 8.40 14.65 27.74
CA PRO A 190 7.08 14.12 27.32
C PRO A 190 6.35 15.00 26.30
N LYS A 191 6.45 16.33 26.41
CA LYS A 191 5.81 17.25 25.45
C LYS A 191 6.40 17.08 24.05
N GLN A 192 7.73 17.04 23.94
CA GLN A 192 8.47 16.87 22.69
C GLN A 192 8.16 15.51 22.05
N ALA A 193 8.23 14.45 22.85
CA ALA A 193 7.94 13.08 22.42
C ALA A 193 6.53 12.92 21.84
N LEU A 194 5.52 13.40 22.58
CA LEU A 194 4.13 13.36 22.13
C LEU A 194 3.94 14.19 20.86
N GLN A 195 4.51 15.40 20.81
CA GLN A 195 4.41 16.27 19.65
C GLN A 195 5.00 15.60 18.41
N ARG A 196 6.18 14.97 18.53
CA ARG A 196 6.84 14.26 17.44
C ARG A 196 6.05 13.04 16.99
N ALA A 197 5.63 12.18 17.91
CA ALA A 197 4.84 10.99 17.56
C ALA A 197 3.54 11.38 16.83
N CYS A 198 2.84 12.41 17.29
CA CYS A 198 1.63 12.91 16.62
C CYS A 198 1.91 13.55 15.25
N ARG A 199 3.04 14.23 15.08
CA ARG A 199 3.48 14.70 13.75
C ARG A 199 3.75 13.55 12.80
N GLN A 200 4.32 12.44 13.27
CA GLN A 200 4.50 11.22 12.47
C GLN A 200 3.17 10.55 12.11
N ILE A 201 2.17 10.57 13.01
CA ILE A 201 0.81 10.13 12.69
C ILE A 201 0.19 11.03 11.60
N LYS A 202 0.34 12.36 11.71
CA LYS A 202 -0.12 13.29 10.68
C LYS A 202 0.51 12.96 9.32
N LEU A 203 1.83 12.79 9.27
CA LEU A 203 2.55 12.38 8.06
C LEU A 203 2.00 11.06 7.50
N GLY A 204 1.77 10.07 8.36
CA GLY A 204 1.18 8.79 7.97
C GLY A 204 -0.21 8.95 7.34
N LYS A 205 -1.05 9.83 7.90
CA LYS A 205 -2.35 10.16 7.31
C LYS A 205 -2.19 10.85 5.94
N THR A 206 -1.25 11.78 5.80
CA THR A 206 -0.95 12.43 4.51
C THR A 206 -0.49 11.43 3.44
N LEU A 207 0.22 10.38 3.82
CA LEU A 207 0.61 9.28 2.92
C LEU A 207 -0.56 8.36 2.55
N ILE A 208 -1.51 8.14 3.47
CA ILE A 208 -2.74 7.36 3.23
C ILE A 208 -3.74 8.16 2.37
N GLN A 209 -3.75 9.49 2.50
CA GLN A 209 -4.67 10.36 1.78
C GLN A 209 -4.68 10.08 0.27
N LYS A 210 -5.86 10.29 -0.32
CA LYS A 210 -6.22 9.82 -1.65
C LYS A 210 -5.18 10.26 -2.68
N GLN A 211 -4.90 9.36 -3.63
CA GLN A 211 -4.08 9.57 -4.83
C GLN A 211 -2.56 9.35 -4.68
N GLN A 212 -2.10 8.46 -3.81
CA GLN A 212 -0.73 7.95 -3.88
C GLN A 212 -0.70 6.48 -4.27
N GLU A 213 0.43 5.97 -4.77
CA GLU A 213 0.60 4.53 -5.03
C GLU A 213 0.39 3.75 -3.73
N LEU A 214 0.02 2.46 -3.84
CA LEU A 214 -0.38 1.66 -2.69
C LEU A 214 0.72 1.57 -1.63
N ILE A 215 1.98 1.54 -2.07
CA ILE A 215 3.14 1.50 -1.17
C ILE A 215 3.20 2.69 -0.22
N TYR A 216 2.79 3.89 -0.65
CA TYR A 216 2.75 5.08 0.20
C TYR A 216 1.67 4.93 1.27
N ALA A 217 0.47 4.48 0.90
CA ALA A 217 -0.59 4.21 1.86
C ALA A 217 -0.17 3.15 2.88
N MET A 218 0.56 2.12 2.46
CA MET A 218 1.06 1.07 3.36
C MET A 218 2.15 1.56 4.31
N MET A 219 3.02 2.46 3.86
CA MET A 219 3.96 3.14 4.74
C MET A 219 3.24 4.09 5.70
N GLY A 220 2.23 4.83 5.20
CA GLY A 220 1.40 5.68 6.03
C GLY A 220 0.71 4.91 7.15
N ASP A 221 0.20 3.71 6.86
CA ASP A 221 -0.34 2.79 7.87
C ASP A 221 0.69 2.38 8.93
N VAL A 222 1.94 2.09 8.53
CA VAL A 222 3.04 1.81 9.49
C VAL A 222 3.22 2.99 10.44
N LEU A 223 3.24 4.21 9.90
CA LEU A 223 3.44 5.42 10.70
C LEU A 223 2.26 5.69 11.64
N VAL A 224 1.02 5.59 11.16
CA VAL A 224 -0.18 5.82 11.97
C VAL A 224 -0.29 4.77 13.08
N SER A 225 -0.27 3.48 12.73
CA SER A 225 -0.46 2.40 13.71
C SER A 225 0.69 2.31 14.71
N GLY A 226 1.94 2.45 14.24
CA GLY A 226 3.14 2.39 15.06
C GLY A 226 3.22 3.53 16.07
N ASN A 227 2.96 4.77 15.64
CA ASN A 227 3.02 5.93 16.54
C ASN A 227 1.77 6.05 17.42
N THR A 228 0.59 5.60 16.98
CA THR A 228 -0.61 5.55 17.86
C THR A 228 -0.38 4.62 19.05
N ARG A 229 0.18 3.43 18.81
CA ARG A 229 0.57 2.51 19.90
C ARG A 229 1.65 3.12 20.78
N LEU A 230 2.65 3.77 20.20
CA LEU A 230 3.68 4.45 20.97
C LEU A 230 3.09 5.50 21.92
N VAL A 231 2.21 6.38 21.42
CA VAL A 231 1.52 7.38 22.25
C VAL A 231 0.67 6.72 23.33
N ALA A 232 -0.03 5.63 23.02
CA ALA A 232 -0.81 4.89 24.01
C ALA A 232 0.06 4.37 25.15
N HIS A 233 1.21 3.76 24.84
CA HIS A 233 2.14 3.29 25.86
C HIS A 233 2.73 4.44 26.68
N MET A 234 3.10 5.56 26.05
CA MET A 234 3.54 6.77 26.76
C MET A 234 2.48 7.25 27.77
N LEU A 235 1.22 7.35 27.35
CA LEU A 235 0.12 7.73 28.24
C LEU A 235 -0.16 6.67 29.32
N SER A 236 0.11 5.39 29.06
CA SER A 236 0.00 4.36 30.09
C SER A 236 1.05 4.47 31.18
N GLU A 237 2.25 4.95 30.84
CA GLU A 237 3.32 5.21 31.81
C GLU A 237 3.08 6.50 32.60
N LYS A 238 2.50 7.53 31.97
CA LYS A 238 2.22 8.84 32.58
C LYS A 238 0.80 9.33 32.23
N PRO A 239 -0.24 8.77 32.88
CA PRO A 239 -1.65 9.09 32.59
C PRO A 239 -2.01 10.58 32.68
N GLU A 240 -1.29 11.36 33.48
CA GLU A 240 -1.50 12.80 33.64
C GLU A 240 -1.30 13.61 32.35
N TRP A 241 -0.60 13.05 31.36
CA TRP A 241 -0.42 13.69 30.05
C TRP A 241 -1.63 13.60 29.13
N ALA A 242 -2.64 12.79 29.47
CA ALA A 242 -3.86 12.66 28.67
C ALA A 242 -4.67 13.96 28.55
N THR A 243 -4.55 14.86 29.53
CA THR A 243 -5.17 16.20 29.51
C THR A 243 -4.23 17.31 29.02
N HIS A 244 -2.97 16.98 28.73
CA HIS A 244 -1.91 17.92 28.34
C HIS A 244 -1.31 17.59 26.96
N LEU A 245 -2.07 16.91 26.10
CA LEU A 245 -1.62 16.57 24.76
C LEU A 245 -1.32 17.85 23.95
N PRO A 246 -0.19 17.90 23.21
CA PRO A 246 0.09 18.98 22.28
C PRO A 246 -1.01 19.16 21.24
N GLU A 247 -1.21 20.38 20.74
CA GLU A 247 -2.26 20.70 19.76
C GLU A 247 -2.17 19.82 18.49
N THR A 248 -0.95 19.49 18.05
CA THR A 248 -0.69 18.60 16.91
C THR A 248 -1.32 17.21 17.08
N CYS A 249 -1.53 16.75 18.31
CA CYS A 249 -2.13 15.45 18.61
C CYS A 249 -3.65 15.42 18.43
N THR A 250 -4.33 16.56 18.61
CA THR A 250 -5.80 16.64 18.62
C THR A 250 -6.41 16.07 17.34
N GLN A 251 -5.89 16.45 16.17
CA GLN A 251 -6.37 15.93 14.89
C GLN A 251 -5.65 14.63 14.47
N ALA A 252 -4.37 14.51 14.80
CA ALA A 252 -3.58 13.34 14.41
C ALA A 252 -4.16 12.03 14.95
N LEU A 253 -4.62 12.02 16.20
CA LEU A 253 -5.12 10.81 16.88
C LEU A 253 -6.61 10.52 16.64
N MET A 254 -7.33 11.38 15.92
CA MET A 254 -8.73 11.12 15.57
C MET A 254 -8.82 9.92 14.61
N PRO A 255 -9.88 9.11 14.66
CA PRO A 255 -10.16 8.13 13.61
C PRO A 255 -10.23 8.81 12.24
N PHE A 256 -9.92 8.06 11.17
CA PHE A 256 -10.11 8.49 9.80
C PHE A 256 -11.54 8.97 9.57
N THR A 257 -11.67 10.08 8.85
CA THR A 257 -12.94 10.67 8.40
C THR A 257 -13.23 10.27 6.95
N GLN A 258 -14.48 10.42 6.48
CA GLN A 258 -14.85 10.37 5.05
C GLN A 258 -14.22 9.25 4.18
N ASN A 259 -14.03 8.06 4.75
CA ASN A 259 -13.37 6.93 4.09
C ASN A 259 -11.93 7.25 3.60
N GLU A 260 -11.18 8.08 4.34
CA GLU A 260 -9.75 8.34 4.09
C GLU A 260 -8.93 7.03 4.02
N HIS A 261 -9.38 5.98 4.71
CA HIS A 261 -8.76 4.66 4.71
C HIS A 261 -9.17 3.76 3.53
N ASN A 262 -9.85 4.30 2.50
CA ASN A 262 -10.18 3.57 1.28
C ASN A 262 -9.00 3.54 0.32
N ILE A 263 -8.64 2.35 -0.17
CA ILE A 263 -7.53 2.17 -1.12
C ILE A 263 -7.88 2.42 -2.59
N CYS A 264 -9.12 2.70 -2.97
CA CYS A 264 -9.52 2.88 -4.38
C CYS A 264 -8.61 3.87 -5.14
N GLY A 265 -8.24 4.99 -4.52
CA GLY A 265 -7.34 5.96 -5.15
C GLY A 265 -5.98 5.37 -5.50
N SER A 266 -5.41 4.56 -4.61
CA SER A 266 -4.16 3.84 -4.84
C SER A 266 -4.34 2.74 -5.88
N ILE A 267 -5.42 1.96 -5.80
CA ILE A 267 -5.71 0.89 -6.74
C ILE A 267 -5.90 1.40 -8.17
N LYS A 268 -6.49 2.59 -8.37
CA LYS A 268 -6.53 3.23 -9.70
C LYS A 268 -5.13 3.52 -10.26
N LYS A 269 -4.17 3.93 -9.41
CA LYS A 269 -2.78 4.18 -9.82
C LYS A 269 -2.04 2.89 -10.13
N GLU A 270 -2.18 1.87 -9.28
CA GLU A 270 -1.64 0.53 -9.54
C GLU A 270 -2.19 -0.04 -10.85
N PHE A 271 -3.51 0.11 -11.09
CA PHE A 271 -4.15 -0.31 -12.33
C PHE A 271 -3.58 0.41 -13.56
N ARG A 272 -3.35 1.73 -13.46
CA ARG A 272 -2.72 2.51 -14.54
C ARG A 272 -1.32 2.00 -14.87
N SER A 273 -0.51 1.73 -13.83
CA SER A 273 0.85 1.22 -13.97
C SER A 273 0.89 -0.13 -14.67
N ILE A 274 0.10 -1.10 -14.21
CA ILE A 274 0.04 -2.44 -14.82
C ILE A 274 -0.59 -2.42 -16.23
N ARG A 275 -1.55 -1.53 -16.48
CA ARG A 275 -2.15 -1.31 -17.80
C ARG A 275 -1.13 -0.75 -18.80
N ASN A 276 -0.29 0.18 -18.39
CA ASN A 276 0.80 0.70 -19.21
C ASN A 276 1.79 -0.40 -19.57
N LEU A 277 2.18 -1.24 -18.60
CA LEU A 277 3.01 -2.42 -18.86
C LEU A 277 2.35 -3.38 -19.86
N ASN A 278 1.07 -3.71 -19.67
CA ASN A 278 0.31 -4.56 -20.59
C ASN A 278 0.32 -4.01 -22.04
N ARG A 279 0.21 -2.69 -22.21
CA ARG A 279 0.27 -2.02 -23.52
C ARG A 279 1.67 -2.04 -24.12
N GLN A 280 2.71 -1.79 -23.33
CA GLN A 280 4.10 -1.89 -23.78
C GLN A 280 4.45 -3.32 -24.24
N ILE A 281 4.05 -4.32 -23.46
CA ILE A 281 4.16 -5.74 -23.86
C ILE A 281 3.40 -5.94 -25.16
N GLY A 282 2.13 -5.56 -25.25
CA GLY A 282 1.31 -5.68 -26.46
C GLY A 282 1.95 -5.06 -27.72
N ALA A 283 2.50 -3.85 -27.60
CA ALA A 283 3.15 -3.13 -28.70
C ALA A 283 4.46 -3.81 -29.15
N ASN A 284 5.23 -4.36 -28.22
CA ASN A 284 6.52 -4.99 -28.50
C ASN A 284 6.40 -6.48 -28.89
N SER A 285 5.26 -7.14 -28.60
CA SER A 285 5.23 -8.59 -28.42
C SER A 285 4.78 -9.44 -29.59
N SER A 286 3.86 -9.01 -30.46
CA SER A 286 3.19 -10.01 -31.29
C SER A 286 4.16 -10.80 -32.20
N PHE A 287 5.22 -10.16 -32.69
CA PHE A 287 6.31 -10.80 -33.42
C PHE A 287 7.52 -11.15 -32.53
N ASN A 288 8.01 -10.23 -31.71
CA ASN A 288 9.25 -10.46 -30.95
C ASN A 288 9.07 -11.48 -29.81
N ILE A 289 7.93 -11.49 -29.12
CA ILE A 289 7.67 -12.54 -28.11
C ILE A 289 7.54 -13.89 -28.81
N ARG A 290 6.87 -13.99 -29.96
CA ARG A 290 6.86 -15.25 -30.75
C ARG A 290 8.27 -15.66 -31.15
N LEU A 291 9.09 -14.73 -31.61
CA LEU A 291 10.46 -15.00 -32.04
C LEU A 291 11.35 -15.41 -30.87
N GLU A 292 11.26 -14.75 -29.71
CA GLU A 292 12.01 -15.13 -28.49
C GLU A 292 11.56 -16.45 -27.89
N LEU A 293 10.25 -16.72 -27.88
CA LEU A 293 9.69 -18.02 -27.48
C LEU A 293 10.25 -19.16 -28.35
N ILE A 294 10.45 -18.92 -29.64
CA ILE A 294 11.00 -19.91 -30.59
C ILE A 294 12.53 -20.01 -30.49
N THR A 295 13.23 -18.88 -30.35
CA THR A 295 14.70 -18.82 -30.48
C THR A 295 15.45 -18.97 -29.16
N LYS A 296 14.83 -18.68 -28.01
CA LYS A 296 15.46 -18.77 -26.67
C LYS A 296 14.59 -19.55 -25.66
N PRO A 297 14.18 -20.80 -25.96
CA PRO A 297 13.14 -21.49 -25.22
C PRO A 297 13.46 -21.79 -23.74
N LYS A 298 14.73 -21.78 -23.32
CA LYS A 298 15.11 -22.03 -21.93
C LYS A 298 15.02 -20.80 -21.01
N ASN A 299 15.11 -19.59 -21.55
CA ASN A 299 15.23 -18.36 -20.75
C ASN A 299 13.91 -17.58 -20.64
N SER A 300 13.03 -17.73 -21.62
CA SER A 300 11.75 -17.01 -21.71
C SER A 300 10.56 -17.77 -21.12
N TRP A 301 10.65 -19.10 -21.03
CA TRP A 301 9.50 -19.96 -20.70
C TRP A 301 9.40 -20.36 -19.23
N PHE A 302 10.43 -20.13 -18.41
CA PHE A 302 10.38 -20.35 -16.96
C PHE A 302 9.27 -19.52 -16.28
N LEU A 303 8.92 -18.35 -16.83
CA LEU A 303 7.81 -17.51 -16.35
C LEU A 303 6.42 -17.93 -16.90
N LEU A 304 6.38 -18.91 -17.82
CA LEU A 304 5.20 -19.26 -18.63
C LEU A 304 4.84 -20.76 -18.62
N LEU A 305 5.59 -21.58 -17.89
CA LEU A 305 5.34 -23.01 -17.74
C LEU A 305 5.28 -23.35 -16.24
N ASP A 306 4.33 -24.19 -15.84
CA ASP A 306 4.47 -24.92 -14.59
C ASP A 306 5.49 -26.02 -14.81
N ASP A 307 6.18 -26.43 -13.74
CA ASP A 307 7.29 -27.39 -13.77
C ASP A 307 6.93 -28.74 -14.47
N ASN A 308 5.65 -29.00 -14.74
CA ASN A 308 5.12 -30.25 -15.29
C ASN A 308 4.37 -30.14 -16.64
N GLU A 309 4.26 -28.98 -17.28
CA GLU A 309 3.56 -28.88 -18.58
C GLU A 309 4.47 -29.15 -19.80
N PRO A 310 4.07 -30.02 -20.75
CA PRO A 310 4.86 -30.27 -21.96
C PRO A 310 4.93 -29.01 -22.83
N PHE A 311 6.13 -28.70 -23.31
CA PHE A 311 6.45 -27.51 -24.11
C PHE A 311 5.71 -27.44 -25.47
N TRP A 312 5.56 -28.57 -26.15
CA TRP A 312 5.15 -28.61 -27.57
C TRP A 312 3.70 -28.14 -27.83
N PRO A 313 2.69 -28.50 -27.00
CA PRO A 313 1.31 -28.00 -27.17
C PRO A 313 1.18 -26.47 -27.05
N LEU A 314 1.90 -25.84 -26.12
CA LEU A 314 1.87 -24.39 -25.94
C LEU A 314 2.63 -23.66 -27.06
N ALA A 315 3.76 -24.21 -27.51
CA ALA A 315 4.50 -23.69 -28.66
C ALA A 315 3.65 -23.72 -29.95
N LEU A 316 2.92 -24.82 -30.21
CA LEU A 316 2.02 -24.93 -31.37
C LEU A 316 0.85 -23.95 -31.31
N GLN A 317 0.23 -23.79 -30.14
CA GLN A 317 -0.82 -22.78 -29.94
C GLN A 317 -0.27 -21.37 -30.16
N ALA A 318 0.96 -21.12 -29.71
CA ALA A 318 1.59 -19.82 -29.85
C ALA A 318 1.95 -19.45 -31.29
N MET A 319 2.24 -20.44 -32.14
CA MET A 319 2.48 -20.23 -33.56
C MET A 319 1.20 -19.95 -34.35
N THR A 320 0.06 -20.52 -33.94
CA THR A 320 -1.17 -20.57 -34.75
C THR A 320 -2.26 -19.56 -34.33
N LEU A 321 -2.27 -19.10 -33.08
CA LEU A 321 -3.29 -18.21 -32.54
C LEU A 321 -2.71 -16.88 -32.04
N PRO A 322 -3.50 -15.79 -31.95
CA PRO A 322 -3.13 -14.64 -31.14
C PRO A 322 -2.86 -15.12 -29.71
N VAL A 323 -1.67 -14.84 -29.21
CA VAL A 323 -1.25 -15.28 -27.87
C VAL A 323 -1.41 -14.22 -26.80
N PHE A 324 -1.55 -12.97 -27.22
CA PHE A 324 -1.60 -11.80 -26.36
C PHE A 324 -2.63 -10.83 -26.91
N ASN A 325 -3.60 -10.44 -26.09
CA ASN A 325 -4.65 -9.50 -26.43
C ASN A 325 -4.74 -8.45 -25.31
N THR A 326 -4.26 -7.25 -25.60
CA THR A 326 -4.17 -6.15 -24.63
C THR A 326 -5.53 -5.81 -24.02
N GLU A 327 -6.59 -5.75 -24.82
CA GLU A 327 -7.94 -5.42 -24.34
C GLU A 327 -8.50 -6.47 -23.38
N HIS A 328 -8.32 -7.75 -23.71
CA HIS A 328 -8.74 -8.85 -22.85
C HIS A 328 -7.95 -8.89 -21.55
N ASN A 329 -6.65 -8.61 -21.60
CA ASN A 329 -5.82 -8.48 -20.39
C ASN A 329 -6.29 -7.32 -19.51
N GLU A 330 -6.62 -6.16 -20.09
CA GLU A 330 -7.19 -5.03 -19.33
C GLU A 330 -8.51 -5.43 -18.66
N ALA A 331 -9.37 -6.17 -19.36
CA ALA A 331 -10.62 -6.68 -18.81
C ALA A 331 -10.40 -7.65 -17.64
N ILE A 332 -9.47 -8.60 -17.77
CA ILE A 332 -9.08 -9.52 -16.69
C ILE A 332 -8.56 -8.74 -15.48
N LEU A 333 -7.61 -7.82 -15.69
CA LEU A 333 -7.06 -6.98 -14.63
C LEU A 333 -8.15 -6.17 -13.91
N ALA A 334 -9.10 -5.57 -14.65
CA ALA A 334 -10.15 -4.77 -14.07
C ALA A 334 -10.96 -5.53 -13.00
N THR A 335 -11.15 -6.85 -13.16
CA THR A 335 -11.89 -7.69 -12.19
C THR A 335 -11.29 -7.69 -10.79
N SER A 336 -9.96 -7.60 -10.63
CA SER A 336 -9.31 -7.55 -9.31
C SER A 336 -9.19 -6.14 -8.73
N TYR A 337 -9.15 -5.12 -9.58
CA TYR A 337 -8.89 -3.76 -9.14
C TYR A 337 -10.19 -3.00 -8.84
N ALA A 338 -11.24 -3.19 -9.64
CA ALA A 338 -12.48 -2.47 -9.50
C ALA A 338 -13.27 -2.71 -8.19
N PRO A 339 -13.24 -3.90 -7.54
CA PRO A 339 -14.01 -4.14 -6.32
C PRO A 339 -13.80 -3.09 -5.22
N PHE A 340 -12.58 -2.60 -5.04
CA PHE A 340 -12.22 -1.59 -4.04
C PHE A 340 -12.76 -0.19 -4.34
N CYS A 341 -13.15 0.07 -5.60
CA CYS A 341 -13.69 1.34 -6.05
C CYS A 341 -15.21 1.37 -6.13
N ARG A 342 -15.89 0.24 -5.98
CA ARG A 342 -17.36 0.16 -6.06
C ARG A 342 -18.01 0.82 -4.85
N SER A 343 -19.26 1.24 -5.02
CA SER A 343 -20.08 1.79 -3.91
C SER A 343 -20.25 0.79 -2.77
N SER A 344 -20.29 -0.51 -3.06
CA SER A 344 -20.34 -1.58 -2.06
C SER A 344 -19.12 -1.55 -1.14
N ALA A 345 -17.90 -1.36 -1.66
CA ALA A 345 -16.70 -1.22 -0.84
C ALA A 345 -16.77 0.01 0.07
N LEU A 346 -17.23 1.16 -0.45
CA LEU A 346 -17.44 2.36 0.38
C LEU A 346 -18.44 2.14 1.51
N GLN A 347 -19.53 1.40 1.24
CA GLN A 347 -20.52 1.03 2.24
C GLN A 347 -19.92 0.08 3.28
N SER A 348 -19.15 -0.93 2.85
CA SER A 348 -18.46 -1.85 3.73
C SER A 348 -17.50 -1.12 4.67
N LEU A 349 -16.74 -0.15 4.18
CA LEU A 349 -15.86 0.68 5.02
C LEU A 349 -16.63 1.51 6.03
N LYS A 350 -17.75 2.10 5.63
CA LYS A 350 -18.62 2.88 6.54
C LYS A 350 -19.20 2.02 7.66
N GLN A 351 -19.61 0.79 7.35
CA GLN A 351 -20.12 -0.16 8.33
C GLN A 351 -19.01 -0.92 9.06
N ASP A 352 -17.76 -0.70 8.66
CA ASP A 352 -16.59 -1.44 9.12
C ASP A 352 -16.77 -2.97 8.98
N THR A 353 -17.35 -3.41 7.86
CA THR A 353 -17.47 -4.82 7.49
C THR A 353 -16.33 -5.20 6.56
N GLY A 354 -15.56 -6.22 6.92
CA GLY A 354 -14.56 -6.84 6.05
C GLY A 354 -14.79 -8.34 5.87
N PRO A 355 -14.06 -8.98 4.94
CA PRO A 355 -13.26 -8.38 3.87
C PRO A 355 -14.11 -8.01 2.64
N VAL A 356 -13.54 -7.21 1.72
CA VAL A 356 -14.13 -6.99 0.39
C VAL A 356 -14.20 -8.33 -0.34
N SER A 357 -15.38 -8.68 -0.86
CA SER A 357 -15.55 -9.91 -1.64
C SER A 357 -14.85 -9.77 -2.99
N MET A 358 -13.85 -10.63 -3.22
CA MET A 358 -13.14 -10.72 -4.47
C MET A 358 -13.84 -11.69 -5.42
N PRO A 359 -13.88 -11.40 -6.74
CA PRO A 359 -14.37 -12.35 -7.72
C PRO A 359 -13.42 -13.56 -7.84
N GLU A 360 -13.95 -14.68 -8.34
CA GLU A 360 -13.13 -15.85 -8.66
C GLU A 360 -12.12 -15.53 -9.77
N ALA A 361 -10.92 -16.12 -9.65
CA ALA A 361 -9.89 -15.95 -10.64
C ALA A 361 -10.26 -16.62 -11.97
N ILE A 362 -10.00 -15.91 -13.07
CA ILE A 362 -10.17 -16.47 -14.41
C ILE A 362 -9.07 -17.51 -14.63
N SER A 363 -9.47 -18.77 -14.77
CA SER A 363 -8.54 -19.84 -15.14
C SER A 363 -7.96 -19.57 -16.54
N TYR A 364 -6.63 -19.60 -16.65
CA TYR A 364 -5.94 -19.48 -17.94
C TYR A 364 -6.23 -20.67 -18.90
N HIS A 365 -6.84 -21.75 -18.40
CA HIS A 365 -7.33 -22.86 -19.21
C HIS A 365 -8.73 -22.64 -19.81
N SER A 366 -9.42 -21.55 -19.43
CA SER A 366 -10.76 -21.22 -19.93
C SER A 366 -10.80 -21.07 -21.45
N TRP A 367 -12.00 -21.25 -22.03
CA TRP A 367 -12.19 -21.13 -23.47
C TRP A 367 -11.90 -19.72 -24.00
N SER A 368 -12.18 -18.66 -23.24
CA SER A 368 -11.84 -17.27 -23.60
C SER A 368 -10.32 -17.06 -23.72
N CYS A 369 -9.54 -17.74 -22.89
CA CYS A 369 -8.08 -17.67 -22.89
C CYS A 369 -7.38 -18.42 -24.03
N LYS A 370 -8.09 -19.27 -24.80
CA LYS A 370 -7.47 -19.97 -25.95
C LYS A 370 -6.95 -19.02 -27.04
N SER A 371 -7.54 -17.82 -27.16
CA SER A 371 -7.10 -16.76 -28.08
C SER A 371 -6.32 -15.63 -27.40
N ASN A 372 -5.82 -15.88 -26.19
CA ASN A 372 -5.04 -14.96 -25.36
C ASN A 372 -4.19 -15.72 -24.32
N VAL A 373 -3.57 -16.84 -24.70
CA VAL A 373 -2.99 -17.79 -23.74
C VAL A 373 -1.87 -17.19 -22.89
N LEU A 374 -0.98 -16.38 -23.48
CA LEU A 374 0.11 -15.72 -22.74
C LEU A 374 -0.43 -14.59 -21.88
N GLY A 375 -1.39 -13.81 -22.38
CA GLY A 375 -2.00 -12.73 -21.63
C GLY A 375 -2.77 -13.24 -20.39
N CYS A 376 -3.59 -14.27 -20.56
CA CYS A 376 -4.29 -14.92 -19.45
C CYS A 376 -3.36 -15.61 -18.45
N ARG A 377 -2.25 -16.20 -18.90
CA ARG A 377 -1.29 -16.78 -17.97
C ARG A 377 -0.54 -15.71 -17.18
N PHE A 378 -0.19 -14.60 -17.83
CA PHE A 378 0.52 -13.52 -17.14
C PHE A 378 -0.39 -12.71 -16.20
N PHE A 379 -1.62 -12.39 -16.63
CA PHE A 379 -2.52 -11.50 -15.89
C PHE A 379 -3.69 -12.22 -15.20
N GLY A 380 -4.06 -13.43 -15.61
CA GLY A 380 -5.19 -14.19 -15.05
C GLY A 380 -4.84 -15.03 -13.83
N SER A 381 -3.63 -15.63 -13.78
CA SER A 381 -3.17 -16.33 -12.56
C SER A 381 -2.52 -15.40 -11.53
N ALA A 382 -2.32 -14.13 -11.87
CA ALA A 382 -1.69 -13.11 -11.04
C ALA A 382 -2.69 -12.09 -10.48
N LEU A 383 -3.96 -12.49 -10.27
CA LEU A 383 -4.92 -11.62 -9.59
C LEU A 383 -4.34 -11.25 -8.22
N VAL A 384 -3.99 -9.98 -8.06
CA VAL A 384 -3.49 -9.45 -6.80
C VAL A 384 -4.68 -9.21 -5.91
N ASP A 385 -4.78 -9.98 -4.83
CA ASP A 385 -5.75 -9.72 -3.78
C ASP A 385 -5.25 -8.56 -2.90
N PHE A 386 -5.90 -7.41 -3.04
CA PHE A 386 -5.60 -6.23 -2.23
C PHE A 386 -6.41 -6.17 -0.93
N SER A 387 -7.22 -7.19 -0.61
CA SER A 387 -8.06 -7.21 0.59
C SER A 387 -7.25 -7.00 1.86
N ASP A 388 -6.06 -7.59 1.93
CA ASP A 388 -5.19 -7.49 3.09
C ASP A 388 -4.75 -6.05 3.37
N TYR A 389 -4.47 -5.27 2.33
CA TYR A 389 -4.09 -3.87 2.48
C TYR A 389 -5.28 -3.02 2.96
N GLN A 390 -6.49 -3.29 2.45
CA GLN A 390 -7.70 -2.62 2.91
C GLN A 390 -8.03 -3.01 4.37
N ASN A 391 -7.93 -4.29 4.70
CA ASN A 391 -8.18 -4.83 6.04
C ASN A 391 -7.21 -4.23 7.06
N ARG A 392 -5.94 -4.10 6.69
CA ARG A 392 -4.90 -3.48 7.53
C ARG A 392 -5.26 -2.03 7.88
N LEU A 393 -5.71 -1.23 6.91
CA LEU A 393 -6.17 0.14 7.15
C LEU A 393 -7.46 0.21 8.00
N GLN A 394 -8.37 -0.76 7.85
CA GLN A 394 -9.54 -0.88 8.72
C GLN A 394 -9.16 -1.25 10.16
N ASP A 395 -8.16 -2.10 10.36
CA ASP A 395 -7.64 -2.42 11.70
C ASP A 395 -6.99 -1.18 12.34
N THR A 396 -6.26 -0.38 11.56
CA THR A 396 -5.71 0.91 12.02
C THR A 396 -6.81 1.92 12.36
N GLN A 397 -7.93 1.93 11.62
CA GLN A 397 -9.11 2.72 11.97
C GLN A 397 -9.67 2.31 13.35
N MET A 398 -9.76 1.01 13.62
CA MET A 398 -10.20 0.50 14.92
C MET A 398 -9.20 0.76 16.04
N LEU A 399 -7.89 0.75 15.73
CA LEU A 399 -6.86 1.13 16.68
C LEU A 399 -7.00 2.60 17.11
N LEU A 400 -7.26 3.51 16.18
CA LEU A 400 -7.52 4.93 16.50
C LEU A 400 -8.79 5.10 17.35
N ARG A 401 -9.84 4.32 17.09
CA ARG A 401 -11.05 4.29 17.93
C ARG A 401 -10.75 3.77 19.34
N ALA A 402 -10.01 2.68 19.46
CA ALA A 402 -9.56 2.15 20.74
C ALA A 402 -8.70 3.17 21.50
N PHE A 403 -7.86 3.92 20.78
CA PHE A 403 -7.06 4.99 21.37
C PHE A 403 -7.95 6.10 21.94
N GLN A 404 -8.96 6.56 21.19
CA GLN A 404 -9.92 7.57 21.69
C GLN A 404 -10.68 7.08 22.92
N ALA A 405 -11.04 5.80 22.97
CA ALA A 405 -11.65 5.21 24.16
C ALA A 405 -10.70 5.26 25.39
N GLY A 406 -9.43 4.88 25.20
CA GLY A 406 -8.40 5.00 26.25
C GLY A 406 -8.18 6.44 26.70
N LEU A 407 -8.14 7.39 25.75
CA LEU A 407 -7.98 8.81 26.06
C LEU A 407 -9.16 9.37 26.86
N ASP A 408 -10.40 9.01 26.50
CA ASP A 408 -11.60 9.41 27.24
C ASP A 408 -11.63 8.82 28.66
N LEU A 409 -11.15 7.59 28.83
CA LEU A 409 -10.97 6.99 30.15
C LEU A 409 -9.96 7.77 30.99
N TYR A 410 -8.81 8.14 30.41
CA TYR A 410 -7.80 8.88 31.15
C TYR A 410 -8.24 10.28 31.59
N ARG A 411 -9.14 10.92 30.83
CA ARG A 411 -9.75 12.21 31.19
C ARG A 411 -10.69 12.13 32.39
N LEU A 412 -11.16 10.95 32.76
CA LEU A 412 -11.95 10.75 33.96
C LEU A 412 -11.05 10.61 35.21
N PRO A 413 -11.54 11.05 36.39
CA PRO A 413 -10.92 10.71 37.66
C PRO A 413 -10.75 9.19 37.78
N ALA A 414 -9.62 8.72 38.34
CA ALA A 414 -9.26 7.30 38.39
C ALA A 414 -10.38 6.41 38.97
N HIS A 415 -11.04 6.86 40.05
CA HIS A 415 -12.13 6.13 40.70
C HIS A 415 -13.41 5.98 39.83
N GLN A 416 -13.55 6.75 38.75
CA GLN A 416 -14.71 6.70 37.85
C GLN A 416 -14.45 5.87 36.59
N ARG A 417 -13.19 5.57 36.26
CA ARG A 417 -12.81 4.90 35.00
C ARG A 417 -13.45 3.53 34.88
N GLN A 418 -13.42 2.74 35.95
CA GLN A 418 -13.98 1.38 35.96
C GLN A 418 -15.48 1.37 35.69
N ALA A 419 -16.24 2.30 36.29
CA ALA A 419 -17.68 2.39 36.11
C ALA A 419 -18.05 2.88 34.69
N ALA A 420 -17.25 3.75 34.10
CA ALA A 420 -17.48 4.30 32.76
C ALA A 420 -17.04 3.36 31.62
N PHE A 421 -16.24 2.33 31.91
CA PHE A 421 -15.52 1.51 30.93
C PHE A 421 -16.41 1.00 29.79
N ASN A 422 -17.45 0.23 30.13
CA ASN A 422 -18.34 -0.36 29.14
C ASN A 422 -19.03 0.70 28.25
N SER A 423 -19.43 1.83 28.85
CA SER A 423 -20.09 2.91 28.12
C SER A 423 -19.15 3.61 27.14
N ILE A 424 -17.88 3.79 27.51
CA ILE A 424 -16.86 4.42 26.65
C ILE A 424 -16.46 3.48 25.53
N LEU A 425 -16.23 2.19 25.81
CA LEU A 425 -15.92 1.20 24.78
C LEU A 425 -17.05 1.09 23.73
N ALA A 426 -18.31 1.04 24.18
CA ALA A 426 -19.47 1.00 23.29
C ALA A 426 -19.57 2.25 22.41
N ARG A 427 -19.29 3.44 22.95
CA ARG A 427 -19.33 4.71 22.21
C ARG A 427 -18.33 4.76 21.05
N HIS A 428 -17.14 4.20 21.25
CA HIS A 428 -16.05 4.26 20.27
C HIS A 428 -15.99 3.06 19.32
N SER A 429 -16.73 2.00 19.62
CA SER A 429 -16.88 0.82 18.74
C SER A 429 -17.41 1.20 17.35
N SER A 430 -17.16 0.34 16.36
CA SER A 430 -17.76 0.48 15.04
C SER A 430 -19.10 -0.27 14.97
N PRO A 431 -19.91 -0.06 13.91
CA PRO A 431 -21.15 -0.82 13.74
C PRO A 431 -20.95 -2.35 13.76
N SER A 432 -19.82 -2.82 13.23
CA SER A 432 -19.56 -4.26 13.06
C SER A 432 -18.52 -4.84 14.02
N ARG A 433 -17.70 -4.01 14.68
CA ARG A 433 -16.63 -4.46 15.59
C ARG A 433 -16.70 -3.72 16.92
N GLN A 434 -16.82 -4.50 17.99
CA GLN A 434 -16.88 -4.01 19.36
C GLN A 434 -15.49 -3.95 19.99
N LEU A 435 -15.18 -2.85 20.66
CA LEU A 435 -14.04 -2.74 21.55
C LEU A 435 -14.29 -3.57 22.81
N ARG A 436 -13.26 -4.25 23.30
CA ARG A 436 -13.31 -5.11 24.49
C ARG A 436 -12.20 -4.76 25.46
N TRP A 437 -12.45 -4.98 26.74
CA TRP A 437 -11.43 -4.93 27.76
C TRP A 437 -10.84 -6.32 27.98
N ASP A 438 -9.53 -6.42 27.92
CA ASP A 438 -8.78 -7.58 28.39
C ASP A 438 -8.27 -7.31 29.81
N THR A 439 -8.85 -8.00 30.78
CA THR A 439 -8.51 -7.86 32.21
C THR A 439 -7.14 -8.41 32.56
N GLU A 440 -6.61 -9.37 31.80
CA GLU A 440 -5.32 -9.99 32.09
C GLU A 440 -4.20 -9.06 31.62
N THR A 441 -4.30 -8.60 30.38
CA THR A 441 -3.26 -7.78 29.78
C THR A 441 -3.43 -6.29 30.06
N HIS A 442 -4.59 -5.85 30.57
CA HIS A 442 -4.94 -4.43 30.75
C HIS A 442 -4.95 -3.63 29.44
N HIS A 443 -5.48 -4.25 28.37
CA HIS A 443 -5.57 -3.63 27.05
C HIS A 443 -7.01 -3.54 26.55
N ILE A 444 -7.29 -2.47 25.80
CA ILE A 444 -8.45 -2.41 24.90
C ILE A 444 -8.10 -3.18 23.63
N THR A 445 -8.92 -4.17 23.28
CA THR A 445 -8.76 -5.05 22.12
C THR A 445 -9.97 -5.01 21.21
N PHE A 446 -9.84 -5.55 20.00
CA PHE A 446 -10.91 -5.65 19.00
C PHE A 446 -10.63 -6.78 18.00
N PRO A 447 -11.65 -7.34 17.33
CA PRO A 447 -11.46 -8.32 16.26
C PRO A 447 -10.66 -7.73 15.08
N LEU A 448 -9.69 -8.50 14.57
CA LEU A 448 -8.84 -8.10 13.44
C LEU A 448 -9.34 -8.71 12.13
N TYR A 449 -9.24 -7.95 11.04
CA TYR A 449 -9.42 -8.47 9.70
C TYR A 449 -8.12 -8.95 9.08
N TYR A 450 -6.99 -8.30 9.39
CA TYR A 450 -5.67 -8.73 8.95
C TYR A 450 -4.97 -9.54 10.04
N THR A 451 -4.49 -10.73 9.70
CA THR A 451 -3.93 -11.68 10.69
C THR A 451 -2.41 -11.61 10.83
N ARG A 452 -1.72 -10.89 9.92
CA ARG A 452 -0.24 -10.88 9.85
C ARG A 452 0.39 -9.59 10.40
N HIS A 453 -0.29 -8.92 11.34
CA HIS A 453 0.27 -7.76 12.02
C HIS A 453 1.55 -8.14 12.77
N GLN A 454 2.61 -7.33 12.64
CA GLN A 454 3.91 -7.58 13.27
C GLN A 454 3.94 -7.25 14.78
N ALA A 455 2.88 -6.64 15.31
CA ALA A 455 2.76 -6.28 16.72
C ALA A 455 1.29 -6.27 17.15
N PRO A 456 0.98 -6.44 18.45
CA PRO A 456 -0.39 -6.44 18.96
C PRO A 456 -1.15 -5.17 18.58
N MET A 457 -2.36 -5.33 18.02
CA MET A 457 -3.26 -4.24 17.66
C MET A 457 -4.22 -3.96 18.82
N SER A 458 -3.68 -3.36 19.88
CA SER A 458 -4.38 -3.07 21.12
C SER A 458 -3.85 -1.80 21.78
N ILE A 459 -4.58 -1.28 22.77
CA ILE A 459 -4.26 -0.04 23.47
C ILE A 459 -4.14 -0.32 24.98
N PRO A 460 -2.96 -0.15 25.60
CA PRO A 460 -2.82 -0.30 27.05
C PRO A 460 -3.59 0.81 27.78
N VAL A 461 -4.20 0.47 28.92
CA VAL A 461 -4.85 1.44 29.80
C VAL A 461 -4.49 1.17 31.27
N ALA A 462 -3.90 2.16 31.93
CA ALA A 462 -3.60 2.15 33.35
C ALA A 462 -4.83 2.61 34.16
N LEU A 463 -5.44 1.67 34.87
CA LEU A 463 -6.65 1.91 35.67
C LEU A 463 -6.35 2.64 37.00
N SER A 464 -5.15 2.48 37.53
CA SER A 464 -4.66 3.11 38.77
C SER A 464 -3.31 3.77 38.51
N SER A 465 -3.08 4.97 39.05
CA SER A 465 -1.73 5.54 39.10
C SER A 465 -0.86 4.72 40.05
N PRO A 466 0.39 4.36 39.69
CA PRO A 466 1.36 3.85 40.65
C PRO A 466 1.73 4.88 41.72
#